data_AF-A0A2E9T6U2-F1
#
_entry.id   AF-A0A2E9T6U2-F1
#
_cell.length_a   1.000
_cell.length_b   1.000
_cell.length_c   1.000
_cell.angle_alpha   90.00
_cell.angle_beta   90.00
_cell.angle_gamma   90.00
#
_symmetry.space_group_name_H-M   'P 1'
#
loop_
_entity.id
_entity.type
_entity.pdbx_description
1 polymer ?
#
loop_
_entity_poly.entity_id
_entity_poly.type
_entity_poly.pdbx_seq_one_letter_code
_entity_poly.pdbx_strand_id
1 'polypeptide(L)'
;MKIKSNPSLTVLTIVFGLLVFNYIIGNKIIFYTSIIISGIGVFSSKGSLILEKIWFKISYILSQIIPNILLFTLFFLILTPLSFLSKLFRAKSDFNLKNNRTTIFVELNKKFKKESFERAW
;
A
#
# COMPACT_ATOMS: atom_id res chain seq x y z
N MET A 1 4.07 -17.06 17.23
CA MET A 1 3.10 -16.93 16.12
C MET A 1 3.09 -18.25 15.35
N LYS A 2 1.99 -19.02 15.38
CA LYS A 2 1.85 -20.20 14.50
C LYS A 2 1.52 -19.67 13.10
N ILE A 3 2.49 -19.75 12.20
CA ILE A 3 2.30 -19.31 10.81
C ILE A 3 1.52 -20.42 10.10
N LYS A 4 0.32 -20.12 9.60
CA LYS A 4 -0.51 -21.07 8.85
C LYS A 4 -0.07 -21.06 7.38
N SER A 5 1.09 -21.64 7.12
CA SER A 5 1.71 -21.69 5.80
C SER A 5 2.40 -23.04 5.56
N ASN A 6 2.67 -23.36 4.30
CA ASN A 6 3.41 -24.55 3.93
C ASN A 6 4.88 -24.16 3.67
N PRO A 7 5.83 -24.61 4.51
CA PRO A 7 7.23 -24.21 4.41
C PRO A 7 7.84 -24.53 3.04
N SER A 8 7.47 -25.67 2.44
CA SER A 8 8.00 -26.10 1.13
C SER A 8 7.53 -25.19 0.00
N LEU A 9 6.26 -24.75 0.03
CA LEU A 9 5.75 -23.79 -0.95
C LEU A 9 6.39 -22.41 -0.78
N THR A 10 6.64 -21.99 0.46
CA THR A 10 7.33 -20.71 0.74
C THR A 10 8.74 -20.74 0.16
N VAL A 11 9.51 -21.80 0.41
CA VAL A 11 10.87 -21.94 -0.15
C VAL A 11 10.84 -21.99 -1.66
N LEU A 12 9.90 -22.73 -2.27
CA LEU A 12 9.75 -22.77 -3.72
C LEU A 12 9.46 -21.38 -4.30
N THR A 13 8.59 -20.60 -3.66
CA THR A 13 8.27 -19.23 -4.06
C THR A 13 9.50 -18.33 -4.00
N ILE A 14 10.32 -18.45 -2.95
CA ILE A 14 11.58 -17.70 -2.80
C ILE A 14 12.56 -18.07 -3.93
N VAL A 15 12.76 -19.36 -4.17
CA VAL A 15 13.67 -19.86 -5.22
C VAL A 15 13.21 -19.41 -6.60
N PHE A 16 11.91 -19.54 -6.89
CA PHE A 16 11.33 -19.09 -8.16
C PHE A 16 11.55 -17.59 -8.37
N GLY A 17 11.28 -16.76 -7.35
CA GLY A 17 11.52 -15.32 -7.40
C GLY A 17 13.00 -14.98 -7.67
N LEU A 18 13.94 -15.66 -6.99
CA LEU A 18 15.38 -15.47 -7.20
C LEU A 18 15.82 -15.87 -8.61
N LEU A 19 15.27 -16.95 -9.17
CA LEU A 19 15.58 -17.38 -10.54
C LEU A 19 15.07 -16.39 -11.59
N VAL A 20 13.84 -15.90 -11.43
CA VAL A 20 13.30 -14.84 -12.31
C VAL A 20 14.15 -13.57 -12.21
N PHE A 21 14.53 -13.18 -10.99
CA PHE A 21 15.39 -12.02 -10.78
C PHE A 21 16.79 -12.20 -11.41
N ASN A 22 17.36 -13.41 -11.30
CA ASN A 22 18.61 -13.74 -11.94
C ASN A 22 18.51 -13.73 -13.48
N TYR A 23 17.37 -14.11 -14.05
CA TYR A 23 17.17 -14.07 -15.50
C TYR A 23 17.27 -12.64 -16.06
N ILE A 24 16.80 -11.64 -15.30
CA ILE A 24 16.84 -10.24 -15.73
C ILE A 24 18.25 -9.64 -15.56
N ILE A 25 18.97 -10.01 -14.48
CA ILE A 25 20.25 -9.38 -14.11
C ILE A 25 21.48 -10.14 -14.63
N GLY A 26 21.37 -11.46 -14.81
CA GLY A 26 22.45 -12.34 -15.26
C GLY A 26 23.58 -12.55 -14.24
N ASN A 27 23.34 -12.35 -12.94
CA ASN A 27 24.39 -12.39 -11.93
C ASN A 27 24.58 -13.79 -11.32
N LYS A 28 25.77 -14.38 -11.56
CA LYS A 28 26.18 -15.69 -11.04
C LYS A 28 25.97 -15.86 -9.53
N ILE A 29 26.11 -14.80 -8.74
CA ILE A 29 25.91 -14.85 -7.28
C ILE A 29 24.47 -15.24 -6.95
N ILE A 30 23.49 -14.65 -7.63
CA ILE A 30 22.05 -14.90 -7.39
C ILE A 30 21.71 -16.34 -7.79
N PHE A 31 22.33 -16.84 -8.85
CA PHE A 31 22.18 -18.23 -9.25
C PHE A 31 22.69 -19.19 -8.17
N TYR A 32 23.90 -19.00 -7.66
CA TYR A 32 24.46 -19.86 -6.60
C TYR A 32 23.65 -19.79 -5.31
N THR A 33 23.17 -18.62 -4.90
CA THR A 33 22.32 -18.51 -3.70
C THR A 33 20.99 -19.22 -3.88
N SER A 34 20.38 -19.17 -5.07
CA SER A 34 19.14 -19.90 -5.37
C SER A 34 19.31 -21.42 -5.25
N ILE A 35 20.44 -21.97 -5.72
CA ILE A 35 20.77 -23.39 -5.60
C ILE A 35 20.92 -23.77 -4.13
N ILE A 36 21.68 -22.99 -3.35
CA ILE A 36 21.89 -23.27 -1.91
C ILE A 36 20.56 -23.28 -1.15
N ILE A 37 19.71 -22.27 -1.38
CA ILE A 37 18.39 -22.16 -0.73
C ILE A 37 17.49 -23.33 -1.13
N SER A 38 17.48 -23.72 -2.41
CA SER A 38 16.72 -24.90 -2.87
C SER A 38 17.22 -26.19 -2.24
N GLY A 39 18.54 -26.36 -2.11
CA GLY A 39 19.15 -27.53 -1.48
C GLY A 39 18.73 -27.65 -0.01
N ILE A 40 18.82 -26.55 0.73
CA ILE A 40 18.35 -26.51 2.13
C ILE A 40 16.86 -26.85 2.23
N GLY A 41 16.05 -26.37 1.28
CA GLY A 41 14.62 -26.66 1.20
C GLY A 41 14.30 -28.14 1.00
N VAL A 42 15.04 -28.80 0.11
CA VAL A 42 14.83 -30.22 -0.25
C VAL A 42 15.33 -31.15 0.85
N PHE A 43 16.52 -30.90 1.40
CA PHE A 43 17.17 -31.82 2.33
C PHE A 43 16.74 -31.65 3.79
N SER A 44 16.18 -30.49 4.18
CA SER A 44 15.89 -30.18 5.58
C SER A 44 14.55 -29.50 5.80
N SER A 45 13.63 -30.21 6.46
CA SER A 45 12.36 -29.64 6.93
C SER A 45 12.57 -28.55 7.98
N LYS A 46 13.57 -28.71 8.86
CA LYS A 46 13.96 -27.68 9.85
C LYS A 46 14.52 -26.43 9.17
N GLY A 47 15.33 -26.61 8.13
CA GLY A 47 15.86 -25.50 7.33
C GLY A 47 14.75 -24.69 6.67
N SER A 48 13.78 -25.38 6.06
CA SER A 48 12.59 -24.75 5.47
C SER A 48 11.78 -23.91 6.47
N LEU A 49 11.61 -24.39 7.70
CA LEU A 49 10.93 -23.63 8.77
C LEU A 49 11.70 -22.38 9.19
N ILE A 50 13.03 -22.42 9.19
CA ILE A 50 13.87 -21.24 9.51
C ILE A 50 13.77 -20.21 8.38
N LEU A 51 13.89 -20.66 7.13
CA LEU A 51 13.74 -19.81 5.95
C LEU A 51 12.38 -19.14 5.91
N GLU A 52 11.31 -19.89 6.19
CA GLU A 52 9.96 -19.36 6.29
C GLU A 52 9.84 -18.27 7.36
N LYS A 53 10.35 -18.51 8.57
CA LYS A 53 10.32 -17.49 9.65
C LYS A 53 11.07 -16.21 9.26
N ILE A 54 12.24 -16.35 8.65
CA ILE A 54 13.05 -15.21 8.18
C ILE A 54 12.27 -14.44 7.10
N TRP A 55 11.72 -15.17 6.13
CA TRP A 55 10.94 -14.59 5.03
C TRP A 55 9.72 -13.81 5.51
N PHE A 56 8.96 -14.35 6.46
CA PHE A 56 7.82 -13.66 7.04
C PHE A 56 8.23 -12.45 7.89
N LYS A 57 9.38 -12.51 8.57
CA LYS A 57 9.91 -11.35 9.31
C LYS A 57 10.27 -10.19 8.36
N ILE A 58 10.89 -10.50 7.23
CA ILE A 58 11.18 -9.52 6.18
C ILE A 58 9.88 -8.95 5.63
N SER A 59 8.91 -9.81 5.30
CA SER A 59 7.60 -9.40 4.78
C SER A 59 6.85 -8.49 5.75
N TYR A 60 6.95 -8.75 7.06
CA TYR A 60 6.34 -7.91 8.09
C TYR A 60 6.95 -6.50 8.10
N ILE A 61 8.27 -6.38 8.07
CA ILE A 61 8.95 -5.07 8.00
C ILE A 61 8.54 -4.34 6.73
N LEU A 62 8.51 -5.04 5.60
CA LEU A 62 8.10 -4.48 4.32
C LEU A 62 6.64 -4.00 4.35
N SER A 63 5.75 -4.74 5.02
CA SER A 63 4.33 -4.39 5.16
C SER A 63 4.09 -3.10 5.96
N GLN A 64 5.05 -2.67 6.79
CA GLN A 64 4.97 -1.40 7.50
C GLN A 64 5.46 -0.23 6.63
N ILE A 65 6.42 -0.49 5.73
CA ILE A 65 7.06 0.52 4.89
C ILE A 65 6.23 0.80 3.63
N ILE A 66 5.69 -0.26 2.99
CA ILE A 66 4.95 -0.17 1.72
C ILE A 66 3.74 0.78 1.81
N PRO A 67 2.88 0.75 2.84
CA PRO A 67 1.71 1.63 2.90
C PRO A 67 2.09 3.12 2.89
N ASN A 68 3.17 3.50 3.58
CA ASN A 68 3.64 4.87 3.61
C ASN A 68 4.17 5.32 2.24
N ILE A 69 4.94 4.46 1.56
CA ILE A 69 5.44 4.72 0.21
C ILE A 69 4.28 4.84 -0.79
N LEU A 70 3.30 3.94 -0.68
CA LEU A 70 2.11 3.95 -1.53
C LEU A 70 1.31 5.23 -1.32
N LEU A 71 1.07 5.64 -0.07
CA LEU A 71 0.37 6.88 0.27
C LEU A 71 1.13 8.12 -0.23
N PHE A 72 2.45 8.16 -0.01
CA PHE A 72 3.31 9.23 -0.50
C PHE A 72 3.24 9.34 -2.03
N THR A 73 3.32 8.21 -2.72
CA THR A 73 3.22 8.15 -4.19
C THR A 73 1.85 8.63 -4.66
N LEU A 74 0.76 8.12 -4.08
CA LEU A 74 -0.61 8.58 -4.41
C LEU A 74 -0.77 10.09 -4.17
N PHE A 75 -0.27 10.60 -3.06
CA PHE A 75 -0.38 12.01 -2.74
C PHE A 75 0.40 12.88 -3.73
N PHE A 76 1.64 12.52 -4.04
CA PHE A 76 2.51 13.35 -4.86
C PHE A 76 2.24 13.21 -6.37
N LEU A 77 1.99 12.00 -6.85
CA LEU A 77 1.79 11.72 -8.28
C LEU A 77 0.35 11.93 -8.74
N ILE A 78 -0.65 11.82 -7.85
CA ILE A 78 -2.06 11.95 -8.21
C ILE A 78 -2.69 13.19 -7.57
N LEU A 79 -2.72 13.27 -6.23
CA LEU A 79 -3.46 14.33 -5.55
C LEU A 79 -2.85 15.72 -5.73
N THR A 80 -1.51 15.81 -5.72
CA THR A 80 -0.78 17.08 -5.85
C THR A 80 -1.00 17.73 -7.22
N PRO A 81 -0.77 17.05 -8.37
CA PRO A 81 -1.05 17.64 -9.67
C PRO A 81 -2.54 17.92 -9.84
N LEU A 82 -3.42 17.06 -9.31
CA LEU A 82 -4.86 17.29 -9.35
C LEU A 82 -5.26 18.57 -8.59
N SER A 83 -4.64 18.85 -7.45
CA SER A 83 -4.85 20.07 -6.68
C SER A 83 -4.39 21.32 -7.45
N PHE A 84 -3.21 21.26 -8.09
CA PHE A 84 -2.75 22.33 -8.98
C PHE A 84 -3.72 22.57 -10.15
N LEU A 85 -4.21 21.50 -10.77
CA LEU A 85 -5.17 21.57 -11.86
C LEU A 85 -6.50 22.16 -11.40
N SER A 86 -7.00 21.73 -10.25
CA SER A 86 -8.21 22.27 -9.61
C SER A 86 -8.11 23.78 -9.36
N LYS A 87 -6.94 24.25 -8.89
CA LYS A 87 -6.67 25.69 -8.74
C LYS A 87 -6.64 26.42 -10.07
N LEU A 88 -5.98 25.85 -11.09
CA LEU A 88 -5.88 26.45 -12.43
C LEU A 88 -7.27 26.59 -13.08
N PHE A 89 -8.10 25.55 -12.98
CA PHE A 89 -9.45 25.52 -13.54
C PHE A 89 -10.52 26.15 -12.65
N ARG A 90 -10.14 26.74 -11.50
CA ARG A 90 -11.06 27.32 -10.51
C ARG A 90 -12.24 26.39 -10.21
N ALA A 91 -11.96 25.11 -10.01
CA ALA A 91 -13.00 24.15 -9.66
C ALA A 91 -13.73 24.66 -8.40
N LYS A 92 -15.07 24.74 -8.46
CA LYS A 92 -15.85 25.20 -7.32
C LYS A 92 -15.66 24.20 -6.19
N SER A 93 -14.97 24.62 -5.14
CA SER A 93 -14.89 23.89 -3.88
C SER A 93 -15.87 24.50 -2.90
N ASP A 94 -16.75 23.69 -2.31
CA ASP A 94 -17.62 24.11 -1.20
C ASP A 94 -16.84 24.35 0.11
N PHE A 95 -15.53 24.06 0.09
CA PHE A 95 -14.62 24.36 1.19
C PHE A 95 -14.28 25.86 1.23
N ASN A 96 -14.66 26.53 2.31
CA ASN A 96 -14.23 27.89 2.62
C ASN A 96 -12.77 27.88 3.09
N LEU A 97 -11.81 28.00 2.17
CA LEU A 97 -10.38 28.06 2.52
C LEU A 97 -9.98 29.31 3.31
N LYS A 98 -10.82 30.36 3.29
CA LYS A 98 -10.55 31.62 4.00
C LYS A 98 -11.57 31.79 5.13
N ASN A 99 -11.09 31.92 6.36
CA ASN A 99 -11.95 32.13 7.53
C ASN A 99 -12.47 33.58 7.56
N ASN A 100 -13.44 33.85 6.70
CA ASN A 100 -14.07 35.18 6.57
C ASN A 100 -15.25 35.36 7.54
N ARG A 101 -15.49 34.41 8.45
CA ARG A 101 -16.64 34.40 9.35
C ARG A 101 -16.19 34.21 10.78
N THR A 102 -16.91 34.82 11.71
CA THR A 102 -16.66 34.69 13.16
C THR A 102 -17.15 33.35 13.70
N THR A 103 -18.02 32.65 12.97
CA THR A 103 -18.62 31.38 13.37
C THR A 103 -18.57 30.35 12.22
N ILE A 104 -18.66 29.07 12.58
CA ILE A 104 -18.74 27.94 11.63
C ILE A 104 -20.15 27.84 11.02
N PHE A 105 -21.14 28.48 11.65
CA PHE A 105 -22.50 28.49 11.16
C PHE A 105 -22.61 29.22 9.82
N VAL A 106 -23.31 28.59 8.87
CA VAL A 106 -23.65 29.20 7.60
C VAL A 106 -25.03 29.79 7.72
N GLU A 107 -25.15 31.12 7.64
CA GLU A 107 -26.45 31.76 7.52
C GLU A 107 -27.10 31.34 6.19
N LEU A 108 -28.16 30.56 6.29
CA LEU A 108 -28.96 30.10 5.17
C LEU A 108 -30.18 31.03 5.05
N ASN A 109 -30.08 32.06 4.21
CA ASN A 109 -31.24 32.87 3.81
C ASN A 109 -32.12 32.10 2.82
N LYS A 110 -32.69 30.97 3.27
CA LYS A 110 -33.58 30.12 2.47
C LYS A 110 -35.03 30.51 2.74
N LYS A 111 -35.81 30.75 1.68
CA LYS A 111 -37.27 30.87 1.79
C LYS A 111 -37.86 29.48 2.01
N PHE A 112 -38.39 29.23 3.19
CA PHE A 112 -39.06 27.97 3.52
C PHE A 112 -40.36 27.87 2.71
N LYS A 113 -40.55 26.72 2.06
CA LYS A 113 -41.81 26.35 1.40
C LYS A 113 -42.40 25.12 2.08
N LYS A 114 -43.67 24.82 1.83
CA LYS A 114 -44.39 23.69 2.45
C LYS A 114 -43.63 22.37 2.27
N GLU A 115 -43.01 22.16 1.11
CA GLU A 115 -42.25 20.95 0.79
C GLU A 115 -40.97 20.81 1.63
N SER A 116 -40.45 21.92 2.17
CA SER A 116 -39.27 21.90 3.05
C SER A 116 -39.56 21.28 4.43
N PHE A 117 -40.84 21.14 4.81
CA PHE A 117 -41.25 20.54 6.07
C PHE A 117 -41.65 19.06 5.93
N GLU A 118 -41.72 18.52 4.70
CA GLU A 118 -42.05 17.12 4.48
C GLU A 118 -40.92 16.16 4.87
N ARG A 119 -39.67 16.67 4.92
CA ARG A 119 -38.47 15.95 5.39
C ARG A 119 -37.59 16.88 6.21
N ALA A 120 -38.02 17.13 7.44
CA ALA A 120 -37.32 18.00 8.39
C ALA A 120 -36.17 17.30 9.16
N TRP A 121 -35.96 16.00 8.90
CA TRP A 121 -34.85 15.19 9.39
C TRP A 121 -33.75 15.11 8.32
#